data_AF-A0A356IBS2-F1
#
_entry.id   AF-A0A356IBS2-F1
#
_cell.length_a   1.000
_cell.length_b   1.000
_cell.length_c   1.000
_cell.angle_alpha   90.00
_cell.angle_beta   90.00
_cell.angle_gamma   90.00
#
_symmetry.space_group_name_H-M   'P 1'
#
loop_
_entity.id
_entity.type
_entity.pdbx_description
1 polymer ?
#
loop_
_entity_poly.entity_id
_entity_poly.type
_entity_poly.pdbx_seq_one_letter_code
_entity_poly.pdbx_strand_id
1 'polypeptide(L)'
;MDVYIASPRGFCAGVDLAVDIVDLAIQQYGKPVYVKHQIVHNPKVVADVESKGAITVEHVSEVPRGAVVVFSAHGSPPSDYETADER
;
A
#
# COMPACT_ATOMS: atom_id res chain seq x y z
N MET A 1 23.28 30.87 8.75
CA MET A 1 22.91 29.84 7.76
C MET A 1 21.41 29.82 7.75
N ASP A 2 20.82 30.21 6.63
CA ASP A 2 19.37 30.36 6.54
C ASP A 2 18.78 29.09 5.90
N VAL A 3 17.68 28.61 6.48
CA VAL A 3 16.94 27.44 6.00
C VAL A 3 15.60 27.93 5.46
N TYR A 4 15.32 27.60 4.20
CA TYR A 4 14.07 27.94 3.53
C TYR A 4 13.24 26.68 3.29
N ILE A 5 11.94 26.76 3.54
CA ILE A 5 11.03 25.61 3.45
C ILE A 5 9.97 25.91 2.38
N ALA A 6 9.88 25.05 1.38
CA ALA A 6 8.95 25.20 0.27
C ALA A 6 7.49 24.89 0.67
N SER A 7 6.53 25.47 -0.06
CA SER A 7 5.11 25.14 0.02
C SER A 7 4.50 25.16 -1.40
N PRO A 8 3.81 24.10 -1.85
CA PRO A 8 3.50 22.87 -1.11
C PRO A 8 4.70 21.92 -0.98
N ARG A 9 4.65 21.03 0.01
CA ARG A 9 5.63 19.94 0.22
C ARG A 9 4.96 18.76 0.94
N GLY A 10 5.47 17.55 0.74
CA GLY A 10 4.98 16.36 1.45
C GLY A 10 3.92 15.59 0.66
N PHE A 11 2.92 15.08 1.36
CA PHE A 11 1.91 14.17 0.80
C PHE A 11 0.98 14.89 -0.17
N CYS A 12 0.66 14.21 -1.27
CA CYS A 12 -0.47 14.58 -2.13
C CYS A 12 -1.70 13.74 -1.75
N ALA A 13 -2.87 14.13 -2.23
CA ALA A 13 -4.12 13.44 -1.92
C ALA A 13 -4.11 11.94 -2.27
N GLY A 14 -3.41 11.54 -3.34
CA GLY A 14 -3.31 10.13 -3.74
C GLY A 14 -2.44 9.30 -2.79
N VAL A 15 -1.37 9.90 -2.26
CA VAL A 15 -0.50 9.24 -1.26
C VAL A 15 -1.25 9.08 0.06
N ASP A 16 -1.95 10.13 0.49
CA ASP A 16 -2.75 10.12 1.72
C ASP A 16 -3.81 9.00 1.66
N LEU A 17 -4.59 8.97 0.57
CA LEU A 17 -5.60 7.94 0.34
C LEU A 17 -5.01 6.53 0.31
N ALA A 18 -3.86 6.33 -0.36
CA ALA A 18 -3.28 5.00 -0.48
C ALA A 18 -2.83 4.43 0.88
N VAL A 19 -2.27 5.27 1.75
CA VAL A 19 -1.89 4.87 3.11
C VAL A 19 -3.13 4.57 3.94
N ASP A 20 -4.15 5.44 3.86
CA ASP A 20 -5.41 5.26 4.59
C ASP A 20 -6.15 3.98 4.18
N ILE A 21 -6.14 3.60 2.90
CA ILE A 21 -6.76 2.36 2.42
C ILE A 21 -6.15 1.13 3.09
N VAL A 22 -4.82 1.10 3.29
CA VAL A 22 -4.16 -0.02 3.98
C VAL A 22 -4.60 -0.08 5.44
N ASP A 23 -4.63 1.06 6.13
CA ASP A 23 -5.08 1.14 7.52
C ASP A 23 -6.55 0.72 7.67
N LEU A 24 -7.43 1.20 6.78
CA LEU A 24 -8.85 0.84 6.75
C LEU A 24 -9.05 -0.64 6.44
N ALA A 25 -8.30 -1.22 5.50
CA ALA A 25 -8.37 -2.64 5.20
C ALA A 25 -7.98 -3.48 6.43
N ILE A 26 -6.94 -3.09 7.15
CA ILE A 26 -6.53 -3.78 8.39
C ILE A 26 -7.62 -3.68 9.47
N GLN A 27 -8.26 -2.52 9.61
CA GLN A 27 -9.37 -2.34 10.57
C GLN A 27 -10.60 -3.17 10.20
N GLN A 28 -10.94 -3.23 8.91
CA GLN A 28 -12.15 -3.90 8.43
C GLN A 28 -12.01 -5.42 8.36
N TYR A 29 -10.86 -5.91 7.88
CA TYR A 29 -10.66 -7.33 7.56
C TYR A 29 -9.70 -8.05 8.52
N GLY A 30 -9.02 -7.32 9.39
CA GLY A 30 -8.01 -7.87 10.29
C GLY A 30 -6.65 -8.06 9.61
N LYS A 31 -5.70 -8.64 10.34
CA LYS A 31 -4.32 -8.88 9.89
C LYS A 31 -4.13 -10.33 9.44
N PRO A 32 -3.25 -10.61 8.47
CA PRO A 32 -2.51 -9.63 7.66
C PRO A 32 -3.33 -9.10 6.48
N VAL A 33 -2.99 -7.89 6.03
CA VAL A 33 -3.38 -7.36 4.72
C VAL A 33 -2.16 -7.36 3.81
N TYR A 34 -2.29 -7.85 2.59
CA TYR A 34 -1.20 -7.87 1.63
C TYR A 34 -1.22 -6.59 0.81
N VAL A 35 -0.05 -6.05 0.50
CA VAL A 35 0.10 -4.88 -0.39
C VAL A 35 0.92 -5.30 -1.60
N LYS A 36 0.33 -5.22 -2.78
CA LYS A 36 1.05 -5.47 -4.04
C LYS A 36 1.91 -4.26 -4.35
N HIS A 37 3.23 -4.48 -4.34
CA HIS A 37 4.28 -3.48 -4.38
C HIS A 37 4.24 -2.54 -3.17
N GLN A 38 5.31 -1.79 -2.94
CA GLN A 38 5.29 -0.76 -1.90
C GLN A 38 4.13 0.22 -2.13
N ILE A 39 3.31 0.47 -1.10
CA ILE A 39 2.13 1.34 -1.18
C ILE A 39 2.49 2.72 -1.78
N VAL A 40 3.65 3.25 -1.37
CA VAL A 40 4.36 4.41 -1.91
C VAL A 40 5.87 4.20 -1.76
N HIS A 41 6.70 4.88 -2.56
CA HIS A 41 8.17 4.80 -2.46
C HIS A 41 8.74 5.65 -1.32
N ASN A 42 8.36 5.32 -0.09
CA ASN A 42 8.93 5.89 1.12
C ASN A 42 9.16 4.79 2.16
N PRO A 43 10.41 4.41 2.44
CA PRO A 43 10.73 3.31 3.36
C PRO A 43 10.13 3.48 4.75
N LYS A 44 10.01 4.72 5.25
CA LYS A 44 9.40 4.99 6.55
C LYS A 44 7.90 4.69 6.51
N VAL A 45 7.20 5.13 5.46
CA VAL A 45 5.77 4.86 5.30
C VAL A 45 5.51 3.36 5.15
N VAL A 46 6.34 2.66 4.37
CA VAL A 46 6.26 1.20 4.22
C VAL A 46 6.44 0.50 5.57
N ALA A 47 7.48 0.84 6.32
CA ALA A 47 7.70 0.27 7.65
C ALA A 47 6.55 0.57 8.62
N ASP A 48 5.98 1.79 8.55
CA ASP A 48 4.86 2.20 9.39
C ASP A 48 3.61 1.34 9.11
N VAL A 49 3.25 1.09 7.85
CA VAL A 49 2.09 0.23 7.52
C VAL A 49 2.37 -1.26 7.80
N GLU A 50 3.59 -1.74 7.58
CA GLU A 50 3.98 -3.12 7.92
C GLU A 50 3.92 -3.36 9.43
N SER A 51 4.33 -2.39 10.24
CA SER A 51 4.19 -2.46 11.71
C SER A 51 2.73 -2.59 12.17
N LYS A 52 1.79 -2.09 11.36
CA LYS A 52 0.35 -2.21 11.62
C LYS A 52 -0.22 -3.54 11.14
N GLY A 53 0.49 -4.34 10.37
CA GLY A 53 0.06 -5.66 9.90
C GLY A 53 -0.10 -5.80 8.39
N ALA A 54 0.41 -4.84 7.62
CA ALA A 54 0.57 -5.00 6.19
C ALA A 54 1.75 -5.94 5.87
N ILE A 55 1.66 -6.67 4.75
CA ILE A 55 2.76 -7.47 4.19
C ILE A 55 2.95 -7.04 2.74
N THR A 56 4.10 -6.41 2.43
CA THR A 56 4.44 -6.06 1.06
C THR A 56 4.85 -7.30 0.27
N VAL A 57 4.31 -7.47 -0.93
CA VAL A 57 4.66 -8.55 -1.88
C VAL A 57 4.91 -7.98 -3.27
N GLU A 58 5.72 -8.65 -4.09
CA GLU A 58 5.99 -8.20 -5.45
C GLU A 58 4.95 -8.74 -6.43
N HIS A 59 4.52 -9.98 -6.21
CA HIS A 59 3.59 -10.69 -7.09
C HIS A 59 2.30 -11.06 -6.37
N VAL A 60 1.16 -10.89 -7.06
CA VAL A 60 -0.16 -11.30 -6.55
C VAL A 60 -0.21 -12.81 -6.27
N SER A 61 0.59 -13.61 -6.97
CA SER A 61 0.70 -15.06 -6.74
C SER A 61 1.24 -15.44 -5.36
N GLU A 62 1.92 -14.52 -4.66
CA GLU A 62 2.42 -14.69 -3.29
C GLU A 62 1.32 -14.50 -2.25
N VAL A 63 0.20 -13.87 -2.62
CA VAL A 63 -0.95 -13.65 -1.74
C VAL A 63 -1.72 -14.97 -1.55
N PRO A 64 -1.98 -15.42 -0.31
CA PRO A 64 -2.81 -16.59 -0.05
C PRO A 64 -4.23 -16.42 -0.61
N ARG A 65 -4.83 -17.52 -1.07
CA ARG A 65 -6.21 -17.52 -1.59
C ARG A 65 -7.20 -17.01 -0.55
N GLY A 66 -8.12 -16.15 -0.98
CA GLY A 66 -9.11 -15.51 -0.09
C GLY A 66 -8.55 -14.48 0.90
N ALA A 67 -7.26 -14.13 0.82
CA ALA A 67 -6.69 -13.04 1.62
C ALA A 67 -6.98 -11.67 0.97
N VAL A 68 -6.89 -10.61 1.77
CA VAL A 68 -7.09 -9.23 1.30
C VAL A 68 -5.80 -8.68 0.70
N VAL A 69 -5.89 -8.15 -0.51
CA VAL A 69 -4.80 -7.45 -1.19
C VAL A 69 -5.19 -6.00 -1.51
N VAL A 70 -4.27 -5.08 -1.24
CA VAL A 70 -4.33 -3.67 -1.64
C VAL A 70 -3.30 -3.43 -2.73
N PHE A 71 -3.69 -2.77 -3.81
CA PHE A 71 -2.75 -2.38 -4.87
C PHE A 71 -2.14 -1.01 -4.57
N SER A 72 -0.84 -0.84 -4.84
CA SER A 72 -0.14 0.41 -4.59
C SER A 72 -0.69 1.61 -5.38
N ALA A 73 -0.35 2.83 -4.94
CA ALA A 73 -0.76 4.09 -5.57
C ALA A 73 -0.29 4.25 -7.04
N HIS A 74 0.66 3.43 -7.48
CA HIS A 74 1.27 3.48 -8.81
C HIS A 74 0.45 2.72 -9.87
N GLY A 75 -0.54 1.93 -9.43
CA GLY A 75 -1.28 1.01 -10.28
C GLY A 75 -0.56 -0.31 -10.56
N SER A 76 -1.25 -1.18 -11.29
CA SER A 76 -0.79 -2.50 -11.72
C SER A 76 -1.27 -2.77 -13.14
N PRO A 77 -0.62 -3.68 -13.89
CA PRO A 77 -1.15 -4.18 -15.15
C PRO A 77 -2.51 -4.88 -14.96
N PRO A 78 -3.40 -4.87 -15.97
CA PRO A 78 -4.71 -5.54 -15.92
C PRO A 78 -4.65 -7.00 -15.43
N SER A 79 -3.63 -7.75 -15.86
CA SER A 79 -3.41 -9.16 -15.49
C SER A 79 -3.25 -9.39 -13.99
N ASP A 80 -2.76 -8.41 -13.23
CA ASP A 80 -2.62 -8.54 -11.79
C ASP A 80 -3.99 -8.51 -11.09
N TYR A 81 -4.93 -7.71 -11.59
CA TYR A 81 -6.30 -7.67 -11.07
C TYR A 81 -7.05 -8.95 -11.42
N GLU A 82 -6.91 -9.43 -12.66
CA GLU A 82 -7.49 -10.73 -13.08
C GLU A 82 -6.96 -11.87 -12.20
N THR A 83 -5.65 -11.90 -11.95
CA THR A 83 -5.03 -12.90 -11.06
C THR A 83 -5.54 -12.77 -9.63
N ALA A 84 -5.82 -11.56 -9.13
CA ALA A 84 -6.36 -11.38 -7.78
C ALA A 84 -7.82 -11.86 -7.68
N ASP A 85 -8.65 -11.57 -8.67
CA ASP A 85 -10.06 -11.99 -8.71
C ASP A 85 -10.23 -13.52 -8.74
N GLU A 86 -9.25 -14.24 -9.30
CA GLU A 86 -9.26 -15.70 -9.37
C GLU A 86 -8.76 -16.42 -8.10
N ARG A 87 -8.31 -15.69 -7.06
CA ARG A 87 -7.56 -16.24 -5.93
C ARG A 87 -8.33 -16.41 -4.63
#